data_AF-A0A6J4G2D4-F1
#
_entry.id   AF-A0A6J4G2D4-F1
#
_cell.length_a   1.000
_cell.length_b   1.000
_cell.length_c   1.000
_cell.angle_alpha   90.00
_cell.angle_beta   90.00
_cell.angle_gamma   90.00
#
_symmetry.space_group_name_H-M   'P 1'
#
loop_
_entity.id
_entity.type
_entity.pdbx_description
1 polymer ?
#
loop_
_entity_poly.entity_id
_entity_poly.type
_entity_poly.pdbx_seq_one_letter_code
_entity_poly.pdbx_strand_id
1 'polypeptide(L)'
;MKALAAVLCLLVLAGCSLPPPDQPAHFSRMGRFLGLVANCGCSDISPERMLAEYRKALADRYSESEAVSMRGHVDLAATEQWHNHAVVCGEVCGQRCMVQAVVEPLGGRGVGVPACPVTERDLHLTDGANTDATAGPYP
;
A
#
# COMPACT_ATOMS: atom_id res chain seq x y z
N MET A 1 32.65 36.28 10.66
CA MET A 1 31.39 36.27 9.86
C MET A 1 31.21 35.07 8.92
N LYS A 2 32.21 34.19 8.70
CA LYS A 2 32.06 33.00 7.84
C LYS A 2 31.42 31.78 8.53
N ALA A 3 31.54 31.69 9.86
CA ALA A 3 31.00 30.55 10.62
C ALA A 3 29.47 30.58 10.82
N LEU A 4 28.85 31.77 10.83
CA LEU A 4 27.39 31.89 10.96
C LEU A 4 26.64 31.43 9.70
N ALA A 5 27.23 31.59 8.52
CA ALA A 5 26.61 31.15 7.26
C ALA A 5 26.55 29.62 7.13
N ALA A 6 27.52 28.90 7.71
CA ALA A 6 27.56 27.44 7.65
C ALA A 6 26.50 26.77 8.55
N VAL A 7 26.20 27.37 9.72
CA VAL A 7 25.18 26.85 10.64
C VAL A 7 23.76 27.08 10.10
N LEU A 8 23.54 28.17 9.36
CA LEU A 8 22.24 28.46 8.74
C LEU A 8 21.92 27.51 7.58
N CYS A 9 22.91 27.11 6.76
CA CYS A 9 22.71 26.13 5.70
C CYS A 9 22.40 24.71 6.24
N LEU A 10 22.96 24.34 7.40
CA LEU A 10 22.70 23.03 8.03
C LEU A 10 21.29 22.92 8.61
N LEU A 11 20.68 24.04 9.05
CA LEU A 11 19.29 24.06 9.53
C LEU A 11 18.25 23.95 8.40
N VAL A 12 18.60 24.37 7.17
CA VAL A 12 17.71 24.24 5.99
C VAL A 12 17.70 22.80 5.45
N LEU A 13 18.78 22.04 5.65
CA LEU A 13 18.88 20.63 5.26
C LEU A 13 18.24 19.65 6.26
N ALA A 14 17.91 20.10 7.48
CA ALA A 14 17.12 19.34 8.44
C ALA A 14 15.60 19.40 8.15
N GLY A 15 15.19 20.23 7.18
CA GLY A 15 13.85 20.27 6.62
C GLY A 15 13.61 19.19 5.57
N CYS A 16 14.15 17.98 5.75
CA CYS A 16 13.63 16.78 5.09
C CYS A 16 12.20 16.63 5.60
N SER A 17 11.28 17.36 4.97
CA SER A 17 9.87 17.40 5.28
C SER A 17 9.38 15.97 5.15
N LEU A 18 9.31 15.27 6.27
CA LEU A 18 8.59 14.04 6.36
C LEU A 18 7.21 14.33 5.76
N PRO A 19 6.77 13.52 4.80
CA PRO A 19 5.49 13.75 4.15
C PRO A 19 4.40 13.99 5.20
N PRO A 20 3.45 14.92 4.95
CA PRO A 20 2.35 15.15 5.88
C PRO A 20 1.74 13.81 6.26
N PRO A 21 1.56 13.52 7.55
CA PRO A 21 1.32 12.17 8.01
C PRO A 21 -0.05 11.62 7.56
N ASP A 22 -0.90 12.48 6.98
CA ASP A 22 -2.23 12.15 6.45
C ASP A 22 -2.28 12.13 4.91
N GLN A 23 -1.13 12.15 4.23
CA GLN A 23 -1.09 12.05 2.77
C GLN A 23 -1.52 10.64 2.30
N PRO A 24 -2.14 10.52 1.11
CA PRO A 24 -2.44 9.21 0.53
C PRO A 24 -1.19 8.33 0.45
N ALA A 25 -1.35 7.02 0.62
CA ALA A 25 -0.27 6.08 0.32
C ALA A 25 0.24 6.30 -1.11
N HIS A 26 1.53 6.28 -1.34
CA HIS A 26 2.17 6.29 -2.65
C HIS A 26 1.54 5.23 -3.54
N PHE A 27 1.42 5.53 -4.84
CA PHE A 27 0.61 4.73 -5.74
C PHE A 27 1.05 3.25 -5.77
N SER A 28 2.34 2.97 -5.62
CA SER A 28 2.85 1.58 -5.58
C SER A 28 2.37 0.81 -4.36
N ARG A 29 2.34 1.45 -3.19
CA ARG A 29 1.89 0.86 -1.92
C ARG A 29 0.38 0.70 -1.91
N MET A 30 -0.35 1.70 -2.38
CA MET A 30 -1.81 1.59 -2.56
C MET A 30 -2.17 0.48 -3.55
N GLY A 31 -1.47 0.39 -4.69
CA GLY A 31 -1.67 -0.66 -5.67
C GLY A 31 -1.41 -2.06 -5.11
N ARG A 32 -0.31 -2.21 -4.37
CA ARG A 32 0.00 -3.47 -3.67
C ARG A 32 -1.08 -3.84 -2.66
N PHE A 33 -1.57 -2.89 -1.87
CA PHE A 33 -2.65 -3.10 -0.92
C PHE A 33 -3.95 -3.55 -1.60
N LEU A 34 -4.35 -2.89 -2.69
CA LEU A 34 -5.53 -3.26 -3.49
C LEU A 34 -5.45 -4.70 -3.99
N GLY A 35 -4.34 -5.09 -4.61
CA GLY A 35 -4.16 -6.46 -5.10
C GLY A 35 -4.20 -7.47 -3.96
N LEU A 36 -3.53 -7.18 -2.84
CA LEU A 36 -3.52 -8.02 -1.65
C LEU A 36 -4.91 -8.20 -1.04
N VAL A 37 -5.75 -7.16 -0.98
CA VAL A 37 -7.13 -7.25 -0.46
C VAL A 37 -7.93 -8.30 -1.23
N ALA A 38 -7.74 -8.38 -2.55
CA ALA A 38 -8.41 -9.36 -3.40
C ALA A 38 -7.78 -10.75 -3.29
N ASN A 39 -6.44 -10.84 -3.36
CA ASN A 39 -5.70 -12.11 -3.28
C ASN A 39 -5.95 -12.83 -1.94
N CYS A 40 -5.93 -12.08 -0.85
CA CYS A 40 -6.16 -12.59 0.49
C CYS A 40 -7.63 -12.86 0.82
N GLY A 41 -8.56 -12.52 -0.07
CA GLY A 41 -9.99 -12.74 0.14
C GLY A 41 -10.55 -11.97 1.34
N CYS A 42 -10.07 -10.74 1.58
CA CYS A 42 -10.56 -9.92 2.70
C CYS A 42 -12.03 -9.48 2.52
N SER A 43 -12.58 -9.65 1.31
CA SER A 43 -13.98 -9.48 0.92
C SER A 43 -14.28 -10.43 -0.26
N ASP A 44 -15.50 -10.43 -0.78
CA ASP A 44 -15.90 -11.12 -2.01
C ASP A 44 -15.53 -10.38 -3.32
N ILE A 45 -14.46 -9.56 -3.29
CA ILE A 45 -13.89 -8.96 -4.50
C ILE A 45 -12.82 -9.90 -5.04
N SER A 46 -13.01 -10.43 -6.25
CA SER A 46 -12.01 -11.27 -6.90
C SER A 46 -10.82 -10.46 -7.42
N PRO A 47 -9.64 -11.09 -7.61
CA PRO A 47 -8.48 -10.48 -8.28
C PRO A 47 -8.84 -9.80 -9.62
N GLU A 48 -9.65 -10.45 -10.45
CA GLU A 48 -10.04 -9.92 -11.76
C GLU A 48 -10.91 -8.67 -11.64
N ARG A 49 -11.88 -8.68 -10.72
CA ARG A 49 -12.73 -7.51 -10.46
C ARG A 49 -11.91 -6.37 -9.88
N MET A 50 -10.98 -6.66 -8.97
CA MET A 50 -10.06 -5.66 -8.43
C MET A 50 -9.26 -5.01 -9.56
N LEU A 51 -8.62 -5.79 -10.43
CA LEU A 51 -7.81 -5.24 -11.52
C LEU A 51 -8.65 -4.44 -12.54
N ALA A 52 -9.89 -4.85 -12.81
CA ALA A 52 -10.78 -4.15 -13.74
C ALA A 52 -11.30 -2.82 -13.16
N GLU A 53 -11.51 -2.74 -11.85
CA GLU A 53 -12.27 -1.66 -11.22
C GLU A 53 -11.51 -0.87 -10.16
N TYR A 54 -10.24 -1.18 -9.86
CA TYR A 54 -9.47 -0.60 -8.74
C TYR A 54 -9.53 0.93 -8.68
N ARG A 55 -9.64 1.60 -9.84
CA ARG A 55 -9.80 3.06 -9.92
C ARG A 55 -10.98 3.60 -9.12
N LYS A 56 -12.08 2.84 -8.99
CA LYS A 56 -13.23 3.23 -8.15
C LYS A 56 -12.84 3.38 -6.68
N ALA A 57 -11.85 2.61 -6.21
CA ALA A 57 -11.36 2.67 -4.84
C ALA A 57 -10.34 3.80 -4.59
N LEU A 58 -9.81 4.43 -5.64
CA LEU A 58 -8.80 5.50 -5.53
C LEU A 58 -9.41 6.86 -5.17
N ALA A 59 -10.68 7.06 -5.50
CA ALA A 59 -11.31 8.39 -5.54
C ALA A 59 -10.45 9.40 -6.34
N ASP A 60 -10.64 10.70 -6.10
CA ASP A 60 -9.86 11.77 -6.74
C ASP A 60 -8.51 12.05 -6.04
N ARG A 61 -7.96 11.05 -5.32
CA ARG A 61 -6.72 11.22 -4.52
C ARG A 61 -5.44 11.01 -5.31
N TYR A 62 -5.53 10.42 -6.50
CA TYR A 62 -4.41 10.11 -7.37
C TYR A 62 -4.62 10.76 -8.73
N SER A 63 -3.54 11.27 -9.32
CA SER A 63 -3.57 11.71 -10.70
C SER A 63 -3.83 10.54 -11.65
N GLU A 64 -4.28 10.85 -12.86
CA GLU A 64 -4.50 9.84 -13.91
C GLU A 64 -3.23 9.03 -14.21
N SER A 65 -2.06 9.68 -14.25
CA SER A 65 -0.77 9.03 -14.43
C SER A 65 -0.43 8.07 -13.29
N GLU A 66 -0.67 8.47 -12.05
CA GLU A 66 -0.43 7.59 -10.89
C GLU A 66 -1.37 6.39 -10.89
N ALA A 67 -2.65 6.61 -11.23
CA ALA A 67 -3.60 5.52 -11.39
C ALA A 67 -3.14 4.53 -12.46
N VAL A 68 -2.65 5.00 -13.62
CA VAL A 68 -2.09 4.11 -14.65
C VAL A 68 -0.87 3.33 -14.13
N SER A 69 0.07 4.00 -13.46
CA SER A 69 1.25 3.35 -12.88
C SER A 69 0.92 2.35 -11.77
N MET A 70 -0.20 2.56 -11.07
CA MET A 70 -0.67 1.67 -10.00
C MET A 70 -1.07 0.28 -10.51
N ARG A 71 -1.57 0.17 -11.75
CA ARG A 71 -2.13 -1.08 -12.29
C ARG A 71 -1.18 -2.27 -12.16
N GLY A 72 0.12 -2.08 -12.44
CA GLY A 72 1.10 -3.15 -12.35
C GLY A 72 1.30 -3.66 -10.92
N HIS A 73 1.17 -2.78 -9.93
CA HIS A 73 1.25 -3.16 -8.52
C HIS A 73 0.00 -3.90 -8.03
N VAL A 74 -1.19 -3.53 -8.56
CA VAL A 74 -2.44 -4.26 -8.30
C VAL A 74 -2.35 -5.66 -8.88
N ASP A 75 -1.97 -5.78 -10.14
CA ASP A 75 -1.88 -7.06 -10.86
C ASP A 75 -0.90 -8.03 -10.21
N LEU A 76 0.31 -7.54 -9.89
CA LEU A 76 1.33 -8.31 -9.21
C LEU A 76 0.81 -8.82 -7.85
N ALA A 77 0.35 -7.91 -6.99
CA ALA A 77 -0.11 -8.28 -5.65
C ALA A 77 -1.38 -9.16 -5.64
N ALA A 78 -2.22 -9.06 -6.68
CA ALA A 78 -3.42 -9.85 -6.84
C ALA A 78 -3.13 -11.33 -7.16
N THR A 79 -1.92 -11.65 -7.60
CA THR A 79 -1.53 -12.97 -8.11
C THR A 79 -0.30 -13.58 -7.42
N GLU A 80 0.43 -12.79 -6.63
CA GLU A 80 1.60 -13.24 -5.88
C GLU A 80 1.26 -14.38 -4.88
N GLN A 81 2.19 -15.32 -4.74
CA GLN A 81 2.14 -16.39 -3.74
C GLN A 81 3.45 -16.44 -2.95
N TRP A 82 3.34 -16.67 -1.64
CA TRP A 82 4.48 -16.71 -0.72
C TRP A 82 4.35 -17.81 0.30
N HIS A 83 5.46 -18.15 0.96
CA HIS A 83 5.43 -19.15 2.04
C HIS A 83 4.73 -18.64 3.29
N ASN A 84 4.88 -17.34 3.59
CA ASN A 84 4.21 -16.66 4.70
C ASN A 84 2.85 -16.06 4.31
N HIS A 85 2.18 -16.58 3.27
CA HIS A 85 0.93 -16.01 2.75
C HIS A 85 -0.15 -15.80 3.83
N ALA A 86 -0.31 -16.75 4.74
CA ALA A 86 -1.27 -16.63 5.84
C ALA A 86 -0.99 -15.44 6.77
N VAL A 87 0.29 -15.11 7.01
CA VAL A 87 0.71 -13.96 7.83
C VAL A 87 0.40 -12.67 7.09
N VAL A 88 0.83 -12.56 5.83
CA VAL A 88 0.56 -11.40 4.98
C VAL A 88 -0.94 -11.12 4.92
N CYS A 89 -1.76 -12.15 4.68
CA CYS A 89 -3.20 -11.98 4.60
C CYS A 89 -3.87 -11.64 5.93
N GLY A 90 -3.38 -12.22 7.04
CA GLY A 90 -3.85 -11.86 8.38
C GLY A 90 -3.66 -10.36 8.66
N GLU A 91 -2.51 -9.81 8.30
CA GLU A 91 -2.20 -8.39 8.51
C GLU A 91 -2.92 -7.45 7.54
N VAL A 92 -3.04 -7.83 6.26
CA VAL A 92 -3.80 -7.05 5.27
C VAL A 92 -5.28 -7.01 5.67
N CYS A 93 -5.91 -8.16 5.92
CA CYS A 93 -7.32 -8.20 6.30
C CYS A 93 -7.56 -7.62 7.72
N GLY A 94 -6.53 -7.62 8.57
CA GLY A 94 -6.55 -6.98 9.89
C GLY A 94 -6.68 -5.46 9.83
N GLN A 95 -6.27 -4.83 8.73
CA GLN A 95 -6.43 -3.38 8.48
C GLN A 95 -7.87 -3.03 8.05
N ARG A 96 -8.86 -3.43 8.85
CA ARG A 96 -10.29 -3.48 8.49
C ARG A 96 -10.86 -2.17 7.94
N CYS A 97 -10.56 -1.02 8.54
CA CYS A 97 -11.12 0.25 8.05
C CYS A 97 -10.52 0.67 6.67
N MET A 98 -9.27 0.31 6.40
CA MET A 98 -8.63 0.53 5.10
C MET A 98 -9.16 -0.46 4.05
N VAL A 99 -9.37 -1.72 4.45
CA VAL A 99 -10.05 -2.73 3.61
C VAL A 99 -11.44 -2.24 3.24
N GLN A 100 -12.22 -1.72 4.20
CA GLN A 100 -13.54 -1.15 3.95
C GLN A 100 -13.48 -0.03 2.89
N ALA A 101 -12.51 0.88 3.00
CA ALA A 101 -12.32 1.98 2.05
C ALA A 101 -12.06 1.51 0.61
N VAL A 102 -11.52 0.30 0.44
CA VAL A 102 -11.30 -0.33 -0.86
C VAL A 102 -12.53 -1.07 -1.37
N VAL A 103 -13.15 -1.90 -0.54
CA VAL A 103 -14.18 -2.84 -1.01
C VAL A 103 -15.55 -2.17 -1.18
N GLU A 104 -15.84 -1.14 -0.41
CA GLU A 104 -17.12 -0.43 -0.47
C GLU A 104 -17.36 0.30 -1.80
N PRO A 105 -16.42 1.11 -2.34
CA PRO A 105 -16.57 1.71 -3.67
C PRO A 105 -16.67 0.69 -4.80
N LEU A 106 -16.14 -0.52 -4.58
CA LEU A 106 -16.22 -1.62 -5.53
C LEU A 106 -17.54 -2.39 -5.41
N GLY A 107 -18.38 -2.12 -4.42
CA GLY A 107 -19.62 -2.86 -4.16
C GLY A 107 -19.38 -4.28 -3.65
N GLY A 108 -18.29 -4.49 -2.90
CA GLY A 108 -17.99 -5.72 -2.20
C GLY A 108 -18.68 -5.79 -0.83
N ARG A 109 -18.64 -6.97 -0.22
CA ARG A 109 -19.11 -7.19 1.14
C ARG A 109 -18.30 -6.41 2.15
N GLY A 110 -18.96 -5.47 2.82
CA GLY A 110 -18.33 -4.70 3.88
C GLY A 110 -17.80 -5.57 5.01
N VAL A 111 -16.74 -5.07 5.67
CA VAL A 111 -16.08 -5.75 6.79
C VAL A 111 -16.60 -5.27 8.15
N GLY A 112 -17.71 -4.53 8.19
CA GLY A 112 -18.44 -4.18 9.43
C GLY A 112 -17.81 -3.06 10.27
N VAL A 113 -16.96 -2.22 9.67
CA VAL A 113 -16.42 -1.01 10.30
C VAL A 113 -16.51 0.17 9.31
N PRO A 114 -16.51 1.43 9.76
CA PRO A 114 -16.43 2.58 8.85
C PRO A 114 -15.11 2.59 8.07
N ALA A 115 -15.16 3.07 6.82
CA ALA A 115 -13.97 3.30 6.01
C ALA A 115 -13.04 4.37 6.64
N CYS A 116 -11.73 4.16 6.56
CA CYS A 116 -10.72 5.14 6.93
C CYS A 116 -9.76 5.41 5.75
N PRO A 117 -9.09 6.58 5.70
CA PRO A 117 -8.11 6.86 4.67
C PRO A 117 -6.96 5.85 4.66
N VAL A 118 -6.48 5.48 3.47
CA VAL A 118 -5.25 4.69 3.30
C VAL A 118 -4.10 5.67 3.11
N THR A 119 -3.30 5.88 4.15
CA THR A 119 -2.23 6.88 4.19
C THR A 119 -0.86 6.21 4.16
N GLU A 120 0.18 6.98 3.85
CA GLU A 120 1.55 6.46 3.93
C GLU A 120 1.95 6.01 5.34
N ARG A 121 1.51 6.76 6.35
CA ARG A 121 1.83 6.48 7.76
C ARG A 121 1.16 5.21 8.25
N ASP A 122 -0.12 5.03 7.90
CA ASP A 122 -0.97 4.04 8.54
C ASP A 122 -0.99 2.72 7.77
N LEU A 123 -0.69 2.74 6.46
CA LEU A 123 -0.64 1.53 5.64
C LEU A 123 0.57 0.67 6.00
N HIS A 124 0.31 -0.50 6.57
CA HIS A 124 1.33 -1.51 6.83
C HIS A 124 1.23 -2.64 5.80
N LEU A 125 2.36 -2.99 5.17
CA LEU A 125 2.42 -4.08 4.20
C LEU A 125 3.61 -4.97 4.56
N THR A 126 3.32 -6.21 4.91
CA THR A 126 4.36 -7.22 5.14
C THR A 126 4.85 -7.81 3.83
N ASP A 127 6.16 -7.99 3.77
CA ASP A 127 6.82 -8.57 2.61
C ASP A 127 6.57 -10.08 2.54
N GLY A 128 6.41 -10.55 1.31
CA GLY A 128 6.33 -11.98 1.02
C GLY A 128 7.70 -12.64 1.11
N ALA A 129 7.76 -13.80 1.75
CA ALA A 129 8.96 -14.63 1.84
C ALA A 129 8.97 -15.69 0.71
N ASN A 130 9.98 -15.62 -0.15
CA ASN A 130 10.29 -16.65 -1.14
C ASN A 130 11.35 -17.62 -0.58
N THR A 131 11.33 -18.87 -1.03
CA THR A 131 12.23 -19.94 -0.55
C THR A 131 13.73 -19.74 -0.82
N ASP A 132 14.13 -18.75 -1.61
CA ASP A 132 15.52 -18.58 -2.03
C ASP A 132 16.36 -17.68 -1.10
N ALA A 133 15.93 -17.49 0.15
CA ALA A 133 16.74 -16.83 1.19
C ALA A 133 17.67 -17.80 1.97
N THR A 134 17.93 -18.99 1.42
CA THR A 134 18.97 -19.91 1.91
C THR A 134 19.87 -20.38 0.77
N ALA A 135 20.69 -19.47 0.25
CA ALA A 135 21.92 -19.82 -0.45
C ALA A 135 23.14 -19.34 0.36
N GLY A 136 23.37 -20.00 1.50
CA GLY A 136 24.68 -20.19 2.14
C GLY A 136 25.36 -18.99 2.85
N PRO A 137 26.17 -19.25 3.89
CA PRO A 137 27.16 -18.29 4.33
C PRO A 137 28.26 -18.22 3.26
N TYR A 138 28.61 -17.01 2.83
CA TYR A 138 29.78 -16.78 1.98
C TYR A 138 31.04 -17.42 2.59
N PRO A 139 31.88 -18.14 1.82
CA PRO A 139 33.30 -18.26 2.11
C PRO A 139 34.05 -16.95 1.80
#